data_AF-A0A2M7Z466-F1
#
_entry.id   AF-A0A2M7Z466-F1
#
_cell.length_a   1.000
_cell.length_b   1.000
_cell.length_c   1.000
_cell.angle_alpha   90.00
_cell.angle_beta   90.00
_cell.angle_gamma   90.00
#
_symmetry.space_group_name_H-M   'P 1'
#
loop_
_entity.id
_entity.type
_entity.pdbx_description
1 polymer ?
#
loop_
_entity_poly.entity_id
_entity_poly.type
_entity_poly.pdbx_seq_one_letter_code
_entity_poly.pdbx_strand_id
1 'polypeptide(L)'
;MFYRCSKCKKIWQYPIERCPDCFSDLERIKSEKIKVIGISKVTIPTIFHQKIPYFVLVLEDENGNKWTQKSIKEYKIGDLFKVEPCTDKNAVAIWRIKYDILEAIEKVIELLG
;
A
#
# COMPACT_ATOMS: atom_id res chain seq x y z
N MET A 1 4.06 -0.61 -3.69
CA MET A 1 4.42 -0.39 -5.11
C MET A 1 4.12 -1.65 -5.92
N PHE A 2 3.81 -1.55 -7.22
CA PHE A 2 3.67 -2.71 -8.12
C PHE A 2 4.62 -2.58 -9.33
N TYR A 3 4.98 -3.71 -9.92
CA TYR A 3 5.96 -3.80 -11.01
C TYR A 3 5.41 -4.67 -12.14
N ARG A 4 5.49 -4.20 -13.39
CA ARG A 4 4.98 -4.91 -14.56
C ARG A 4 6.11 -5.43 -15.42
N CYS A 5 5.98 -6.67 -15.87
CA CYS A 5 6.87 -7.20 -16.89
C CYS A 5 6.52 -6.62 -18.26
N SER A 6 7.50 -6.04 -18.96
CA SER A 6 7.33 -5.48 -20.30
C SER A 6 6.89 -6.53 -21.33
N LYS A 7 7.36 -7.78 -21.17
CA LYS A 7 7.14 -8.90 -22.11
C LYS A 7 5.85 -9.69 -21.88
N CYS A 8 5.64 -10.25 -20.69
CA CYS A 8 4.46 -11.07 -20.38
C CYS A 8 3.33 -10.33 -19.66
N LYS A 9 3.51 -9.03 -19.36
CA LYS A 9 2.54 -8.16 -18.68
C LYS A 9 2.08 -8.60 -17.29
N LYS A 10 2.66 -9.68 -16.72
CA LYS A 10 2.46 -10.08 -15.33
C LYS A 10 2.90 -8.98 -14.36
N ILE A 11 2.25 -8.94 -13.20
CA ILE A 11 2.44 -7.92 -12.18
C ILE A 11 3.01 -8.56 -10.91
N TRP A 12 3.97 -7.87 -10.30
CA TRP A 12 4.65 -8.25 -9.08
C TRP A 12 4.47 -7.16 -8.03
N GLN A 13 4.22 -7.55 -6.78
CA GLN A 13 4.05 -6.61 -5.67
C GLN A 13 5.38 -6.19 -5.02
N TYR A 14 6.47 -6.87 -5.38
CA TYR A 14 7.79 -6.70 -4.77
C TYR A 14 8.80 -6.27 -5.83
N PRO A 15 9.81 -5.45 -5.46
CA PRO A 15 10.91 -5.06 -6.32
C PRO A 15 11.84 -6.23 -6.59
N ILE A 16 11.44 -7.16 -7.44
CA ILE A 16 12.34 -8.19 -7.96
C ILE A 16 13.08 -7.63 -9.18
N GLU A 17 14.36 -7.94 -9.32
CA GLU A 17 15.19 -7.34 -10.37
C GLU A 17 14.71 -7.69 -11.78
N ARG A 18 14.24 -8.92 -11.98
CA ARG A 18 13.79 -9.44 -13.27
C ARG A 18 12.53 -10.28 -13.12
N CYS A 19 11.73 -10.33 -14.18
CA CYS A 19 10.58 -11.22 -14.26
C CYS A 19 11.03 -12.69 -14.17
N PRO A 20 10.55 -13.49 -13.20
CA PRO A 20 10.93 -14.90 -13.07
C PRO A 20 10.60 -15.77 -14.29
N ASP A 21 9.57 -15.39 -15.06
CA ASP A 21 9.16 -16.17 -16.24
C ASP A 21 9.88 -15.75 -17.53
N CYS A 22 10.22 -14.47 -17.66
CA CYS A 22 10.71 -13.90 -18.92
C CYS A 22 12.18 -13.44 -18.85
N PHE A 23 12.74 -13.33 -17.65
CA PHE A 23 14.04 -12.73 -17.35
C PHE A 23 14.24 -11.31 -17.91
N SER A 24 13.15 -10.63 -18.28
CA SER A 24 13.15 -9.24 -18.70
C SER A 24 12.99 -8.30 -17.50
N ASP A 25 13.39 -7.05 -17.70
CA ASP A 25 13.27 -6.00 -16.70
C ASP A 25 11.81 -5.71 -16.33
N LEU A 26 11.61 -5.20 -15.11
CA LEU A 26 10.31 -4.81 -14.58
C LEU A 26 10.17 -3.30 -14.50
N GLU A 27 9.02 -2.81 -14.95
CA GLU A 27 8.67 -1.39 -14.93
C GLU A 27 7.83 -1.07 -13.69
N ARG A 28 8.14 0.04 -13.01
CA ARG A 28 7.36 0.53 -11.86
C ARG A 28 6.01 1.06 -12.31
N ILE A 29 4.95 0.65 -11.62
CA ILE A 29 3.59 1.18 -11.81
C ILE A 29 3.25 2.07 -10.63
N LYS A 30 2.88 3.32 -10.92
CA LYS A 30 2.26 4.21 -9.94
C LYS A 30 0.75 4.03 -9.95
N SER A 31 0.16 4.12 -8.77
CA SER A 31 -1.28 4.05 -8.53
C SER A 31 -1.77 5.39 -8.04
N GLU A 32 -2.82 5.93 -8.64
CA GLU A 32 -3.39 7.23 -8.26
C GLU A 32 -4.73 7.11 -7.54
N LYS A 33 -5.57 6.12 -7.91
CA LYS A 33 -6.94 6.00 -7.42
C LYS A 33 -7.14 4.66 -6.73
N ILE A 34 -7.28 4.74 -5.41
CA ILE A 34 -7.39 3.57 -4.55
C ILE A 34 -8.81 3.46 -4.02
N LYS A 35 -9.42 2.28 -4.18
CA LYS A 35 -10.76 1.96 -3.68
C LYS A 35 -10.70 0.88 -2.61
N VAL A 36 -11.61 0.96 -1.64
CA VAL A 36 -11.80 -0.09 -0.64
C VAL A 36 -12.75 -1.15 -1.23
N ILE A 37 -12.26 -2.38 -1.36
CA ILE A 37 -13.02 -3.51 -1.93
C ILE A 37 -13.39 -4.59 -0.89
N GLY A 38 -12.80 -4.52 0.30
CA GLY A 38 -13.10 -5.44 1.39
C GLY A 38 -12.68 -4.87 2.74
N ILE A 39 -13.39 -5.24 3.79
CA ILE A 39 -13.18 -4.70 5.15
C ILE A 39 -13.41 -5.80 6.17
N SER A 40 -12.52 -5.89 7.14
CA SER A 40 -12.69 -6.73 8.32
C SER A 40 -12.40 -5.92 9.58
N LYS A 41 -13.34 -5.92 10.54
CA LYS A 41 -13.17 -5.30 11.85
C LYS A 41 -12.54 -6.32 12.80
N VAL A 42 -11.35 -6.03 13.28
CA VAL A 42 -10.65 -6.87 14.25
C VAL A 42 -10.97 -6.36 15.66
N THR A 43 -11.57 -7.25 16.45
CA THR A 43 -12.00 -6.99 17.84
C THR A 43 -11.24 -7.83 18.86
N ILE A 44 -10.50 -8.85 18.43
CA ILE A 44 -9.71 -9.72 19.31
C ILE A 44 -8.23 -9.29 19.19
N PRO A 45 -7.57 -8.93 20.31
CA PRO A 45 -6.18 -8.49 20.27
C PRO A 45 -5.23 -9.68 20.09
N THR A 46 -4.03 -9.41 19.57
CA THR A 46 -2.92 -10.38 19.53
C THR A 46 -1.70 -9.80 20.26
N ILE A 47 -0.71 -10.64 20.58
CA ILE A 47 0.52 -10.22 21.27
C ILE A 47 1.17 -9.02 20.54
N PHE A 48 1.21 -9.05 19.21
CA PHE A 48 1.81 -7.99 18.39
C PHE A 48 0.85 -6.84 18.03
N HIS A 49 -0.45 -6.99 18.32
CA HIS A 49 -1.47 -5.99 17.99
C HIS A 49 -2.51 -5.87 19.10
N GLN A 50 -2.12 -5.19 20.18
CA GLN A 50 -2.96 -5.04 21.38
C GLN A 50 -4.04 -3.95 21.25
N LYS A 51 -3.79 -2.91 20.44
CA LYS A 51 -4.76 -1.82 20.22
C LYS A 51 -5.90 -2.29 19.31
N ILE A 52 -7.11 -2.35 19.88
CA ILE A 52 -8.37 -2.73 19.24
C ILE A 52 -9.48 -1.72 19.58
N PRO A 53 -10.56 -1.61 18.77
CA PRO A 53 -10.72 -2.24 17.46
C PRO A 53 -9.84 -1.59 16.39
N TYR A 54 -9.52 -2.34 15.34
CA TYR A 54 -8.92 -1.79 14.11
C TYR A 54 -9.51 -2.47 12.88
N PHE A 55 -9.30 -1.86 11.72
CA PHE A 55 -9.82 -2.36 10.46
C PHE A 55 -8.68 -2.87 9.57
N VAL A 56 -8.92 -4.00 8.93
CA VAL A 56 -8.08 -4.50 7.83
C VAL A 56 -8.85 -4.25 6.55
N LEU A 57 -8.30 -3.40 5.69
CA LEU A 57 -8.86 -3.04 4.40
C LEU A 57 -8.20 -3.88 3.32
N VAL A 58 -8.98 -4.33 2.35
CA VAL A 58 -8.49 -4.77 1.05
C VAL A 58 -8.69 -3.60 0.10
N LEU A 59 -7.59 -3.13 -0.47
CA LEU A 59 -7.54 -1.99 -1.38
C LEU A 59 -7.30 -2.49 -2.81
N GLU A 60 -7.90 -1.82 -3.78
CA GLU A 60 -7.69 -2.04 -5.21
C GLU A 60 -7.39 -0.70 -5.90
N ASP A 61 -6.37 -0.67 -6.76
CA ASP A 61 -6.07 0.49 -7.59
C ASP A 61 -6.76 0.43 -8.97
N GLU A 62 -6.60 1.49 -9.77
CA GLU A 62 -7.14 1.55 -11.14
C GLU A 62 -6.57 0.51 -12.11
N ASN A 63 -5.45 -0.12 -11.77
CA ASN A 63 -4.81 -1.17 -12.55
C ASN A 63 -5.27 -2.58 -12.13
N GLY A 64 -6.18 -2.69 -11.15
CA GLY A 64 -6.67 -3.95 -10.60
C GLY A 64 -5.70 -4.61 -9.60
N ASN A 65 -4.68 -3.88 -9.15
CA ASN A 65 -3.72 -4.37 -8.17
C ASN A 65 -4.33 -4.34 -6.78
N LYS A 66 -4.12 -5.40 -6.00
CA LYS A 66 -4.75 -5.58 -4.68
C LYS A 66 -3.73 -5.72 -3.56
N TRP A 67 -4.00 -5.10 -2.42
CA TRP A 67 -3.20 -5.27 -1.21
C TRP A 67 -4.01 -5.02 0.06
N THR A 68 -3.46 -5.42 1.20
CA THR A 68 -4.09 -5.21 2.50
C THR A 68 -3.46 -4.03 3.24
N GLN A 69 -4.28 -3.19 3.86
CA GLN A 69 -3.86 -2.04 4.66
C GLN A 69 -4.58 -2.02 6.02
N LYS A 70 -3.84 -1.82 7.11
CA LYS A 70 -4.43 -1.61 8.43
C LYS A 70 -4.87 -0.14 8.56
N SER A 71 -6.04 0.08 9.14
CA SER A 71 -6.61 1.40 9.41
C SER A 71 -7.19 1.47 10.82
N ILE A 72 -7.07 2.63 11.45
CA ILE A 72 -7.79 2.97 12.68
C ILE A 72 -9.18 3.51 12.34
N LYS A 73 -9.29 4.22 11.21
CA LYS A 73 -10.54 4.75 10.67
C LYS A 73 -11.37 3.63 10.05
N GLU A 74 -12.67 3.68 10.28
CA GLU A 74 -13.65 2.83 9.63
C GLU A 74 -13.94 3.37 8.22
N TYR A 75 -13.90 2.47 7.24
CA TYR A 75 -14.27 2.75 5.85
C TYR A 75 -15.49 1.90 5.47
N LYS A 76 -16.10 2.19 4.31
CA LYS A 76 -17.09 1.36 3.65
C LYS A 76 -16.55 0.83 2.33
N ILE A 77 -17.08 -0.31 1.89
CA ILE A 77 -16.77 -0.83 0.55
C ILE A 77 -17.24 0.20 -0.49
N GLY A 78 -16.38 0.50 -1.45
CA GLY A 78 -16.59 1.54 -2.46
C GLY A 78 -15.98 2.89 -2.12
N ASP A 79 -15.56 3.12 -0.87
CA ASP A 79 -14.91 4.37 -0.48
C ASP A 79 -13.57 4.54 -1.22
N LEU A 80 -13.24 5.81 -1.53
CA LEU A 80 -11.91 6.18 -2.00
C LEU A 80 -10.96 6.28 -0.81
N PHE A 81 -9.84 5.57 -0.90
CA PHE A 81 -8.77 5.67 0.06
C PHE A 81 -7.79 6.76 -0.37
N LYS A 82 -7.61 7.77 0.49
CA LYS A 82 -6.63 8.84 0.29
C LYS A 82 -5.72 8.93 1.51
N VAL A 83 -4.43 9.08 1.24
CA VAL A 83 -3.45 9.47 2.25
C VAL A 83 -3.39 10.99 2.17
N GLU A 84 -3.80 11.65 3.25
CA GLU A 84 -3.74 13.11 3.33
C GLU A 84 -2.43 13.51 4.03
N PRO A 85 -1.64 14.43 3.45
CA PRO A 85 -0.41 14.91 4.08
C PRO A 85 -0.76 15.69 5.35
N CYS A 86 0.11 15.58 6.36
CA CYS A 86 -0.08 16.34 7.59
C CYS A 86 0.33 17.80 7.39
N THR A 87 -0.52 18.75 7.77
CA THR A 87 -0.25 20.19 7.63
C THR A 87 0.54 20.79 8.80
N ASP A 88 0.82 20.00 9.86
CA ASP A 88 1.57 20.46 11.02
C ASP A 88 3.07 20.39 10.78
N LYS A 89 3.78 21.50 11.00
CA LYS A 89 5.24 21.60 10.84
C LYS A 89 6.02 20.71 11.83
N ASN A 90 5.40 20.32 12.95
CA ASN A 90 5.98 19.43 13.94
C ASN A 90 5.57 17.96 13.74
N ALA A 91 4.89 17.64 12.63
CA ALA A 91 4.47 16.27 12.33
C ALA A 91 5.69 15.35 12.14
N VAL A 92 5.55 14.11 12.61
CA VAL A 92 6.54 13.06 12.40
C VAL A 92 5.90 11.96 11.55
N ALA A 93 6.43 11.74 10.35
CA ALA A 93 6.08 10.61 9.52
C ALA A 93 7.01 9.43 9.83
N ILE A 94 6.44 8.27 10.14
CA ILE A 94 7.18 7.02 10.33
C ILE A 94 6.70 6.03 9.29
N TRP A 95 7.61 5.53 8.46
CA TRP A 95 7.32 4.49 7.49
C TRP A 95 8.28 3.32 7.64
N ARG A 96 7.78 2.10 7.50
CA ARG A 96 8.58 0.89 7.59
C ARG A 96 9.11 0.52 6.21
N ILE A 97 10.42 0.35 6.09
CA ILE A 97 11.03 -0.27 4.91
C ILE A 97 10.63 -1.75 4.90
N LYS A 98 9.90 -2.16 3.85
CA LYS A 98 9.59 -3.58 3.62
C LYS A 98 10.57 -4.20 2.62
N TYR A 99 10.54 -3.71 1.38
CA TYR A 99 11.30 -4.31 0.26
C TYR A 99 12.00 -3.29 -0.64
N ASP A 100 11.44 -2.08 -0.81
CA ASP A 100 12.02 -1.02 -1.66
C ASP A 100 12.32 0.21 -0.80
N ILE A 101 13.61 0.58 -0.72
CA ILE A 101 14.05 1.76 0.04
C ILE A 101 13.55 3.04 -0.60
N LEU A 102 13.52 3.11 -1.94
CA LEU A 102 13.04 4.29 -2.65
C LEU A 102 11.54 4.49 -2.45
N GLU A 103 10.75 3.40 -2.46
CA GLU A 103 9.32 3.49 -2.09
C GLU A 103 9.15 4.03 -0.67
N ALA A 104 9.96 3.56 0.28
CA ALA A 104 9.86 4.04 1.65
C ALA A 104 10.17 5.54 1.76
N ILE A 105 11.18 6.03 1.04
CA ILE A 105 11.51 7.46 0.98
C ILE A 105 10.36 8.26 0.35
N GLU A 106 9.85 7.82 -0.81
CA GLU A 106 8.71 8.46 -1.49
C GLU A 106 7.50 8.55 -0.56
N LYS A 107 7.17 7.49 0.18
CA LYS A 107 6.04 7.45 1.10
C LYS A 107 6.23 8.38 2.30
N VAL A 108 7.44 8.50 2.84
CA VAL A 108 7.72 9.44 3.94
C VAL A 108 7.51 10.88 3.47
N ILE A 109 7.98 11.21 2.26
CA ILE A 109 7.80 12.55 1.67
C ILE A 109 6.31 12.82 1.44
N GLU A 110 5.58 11.88 0.84
CA GLU A 110 4.13 12.00 0.58
C GLU A 110 3.32 12.26 1.87
N LEU A 111 3.75 11.71 3.02
CA LEU A 111 3.08 11.92 4.30
C LEU A 111 3.35 13.29 4.93
N LEU A 112 4.51 13.89 4.64
CA LEU A 112 4.92 15.19 5.19
C LEU A 112 4.43 16.38 4.34
N GLY A 113 4.05 16.14 3.08
CA GLY A 113 3.61 17.18 2.14
C GLY A 113 4.75 17.68 1.27
#